data_AF-A0A367YK74-F1
#
_entry.id   AF-A0A367YK74-F1
#
_cell.length_a   1.000
_cell.length_b   1.000
_cell.length_c   1.000
_cell.angle_alpha   90.00
_cell.angle_beta   90.00
_cell.angle_gamma   90.00
#
_symmetry.space_group_name_H-M   'P 1'
#
loop_
_entity.id
_entity.type
_entity.pdbx_description
1 polymer ?
#
loop_
_entity_poly.entity_id
_entity_poly.type
_entity_poly.pdbx_seq_one_letter_code
_entity_poly.pdbx_strand_id
1 'polypeptide(L)'
;MLDQLSTTRFRRVLRPLLSKIHALNDLYSKNPLVFDFDISQVDTNHKYSARQPRQPRQPRQPRQPRQPRPRPSKLQKLEEEPIPDFYDPKSADDRLRSLRLFISPELYKAYTELFHIVKSILCLLKPKKQQHAWKLSSRCAFEIGKEMAESTRTTYYRLNNVSLFDPSLVSESIREINEELYEDLDDWMREEMEPACVTDNYTREVFAGYIVRLIVIHSQTTLYMFVPVLMHWLQLQGAFLRQLGAFLGDEYFTFPHVSTTNVEELNGLAFNDTLLVFWSLYAVNYWAPFMNARVLLEIAPHKISFDVFDELEVVLGLRGGYYREQVYCIYQHDKNTNIIVMMMVNIMQHARKKLASYEEAYGHFKEVYKLVLEVVRNWLPYYNRRFRDNRVLFESIAQLRGYMMPKLEVLADQGDQYMKLYVNSKGLFRTVDIIGCYCTTPDSKSKVSSVDRVAKIAVKLGFDSTDFLYWLHEDT
;
A
#
# COMPACT_ATOMS: atom_id res chain seq x y z
N MET A 1 -1.73 -33.08 -30.94
CA MET A 1 -0.42 -32.45 -30.72
C MET A 1 -0.66 -31.00 -30.33
N LEU A 2 -0.28 -30.65 -29.10
CA LEU A 2 -0.68 -29.42 -28.43
C LEU A 2 0.14 -28.22 -28.93
N ASP A 3 -0.55 -27.13 -29.21
CA ASP A 3 -0.04 -25.79 -29.51
C ASP A 3 0.64 -25.19 -28.25
N GLN A 4 1.81 -25.74 -27.90
CA GLN A 4 2.66 -25.28 -26.81
C GLN A 4 3.43 -24.03 -27.28
N LEU A 5 3.37 -22.97 -26.47
CA LEU A 5 4.15 -21.76 -26.72
C LEU A 5 5.62 -22.11 -26.44
N SER A 6 6.46 -22.18 -27.47
CA SER A 6 7.89 -22.45 -27.27
C SER A 6 8.59 -21.32 -26.52
N THR A 7 9.61 -21.64 -25.74
CA THR A 7 10.46 -20.64 -25.03
C THR A 7 11.01 -19.59 -25.98
N THR A 8 11.44 -20.00 -27.18
CA THR A 8 11.94 -19.07 -28.20
C THR A 8 10.88 -18.07 -28.67
N ARG A 9 9.63 -18.53 -28.85
CA ARG A 9 8.52 -17.65 -29.22
C ARG A 9 8.15 -16.73 -28.06
N PHE A 10 8.15 -17.23 -26.84
CA PHE A 10 7.90 -16.44 -25.64
C PHE A 10 8.91 -15.31 -25.47
N ARG A 11 10.22 -15.61 -25.54
CA ARG A 11 11.28 -14.59 -25.45
C ARG A 11 11.12 -13.49 -26.50
N ARG A 12 10.84 -13.86 -27.75
CA ARG A 12 10.64 -12.88 -28.84
C ARG A 12 9.49 -11.91 -28.53
N VAL A 13 8.44 -12.42 -27.91
CA VAL A 13 7.24 -11.66 -27.52
C VAL A 13 7.46 -10.87 -26.22
N LEU A 14 8.36 -11.33 -25.35
CA LEU A 14 8.72 -10.67 -24.10
C LEU A 14 9.71 -9.50 -24.27
N ARG A 15 10.61 -9.55 -25.26
CA ARG A 15 11.61 -8.49 -25.51
C ARG A 15 11.04 -7.06 -25.55
N PRO A 16 9.91 -6.79 -26.23
CA PRO A 16 9.30 -5.45 -26.21
C PRO A 16 8.87 -5.01 -24.81
N LEU A 17 8.40 -5.93 -23.96
CA LEU A 17 8.03 -5.62 -22.58
C LEU A 17 9.25 -5.25 -21.75
N LEU A 18 10.28 -6.10 -21.75
CA LEU A 18 11.54 -5.83 -21.03
C LEU A 18 12.18 -4.52 -21.49
N SER A 19 12.27 -4.31 -22.80
CA SER A 19 12.82 -3.07 -23.36
C SER A 19 12.02 -1.83 -22.90
N LYS A 20 10.69 -1.91 -22.86
CA LYS A 20 9.85 -0.78 -22.43
C LYS A 20 9.97 -0.52 -20.93
N ILE A 21 10.02 -1.56 -20.10
CA ILE A 21 10.25 -1.44 -18.66
C ILE A 21 11.63 -0.83 -18.39
N HIS A 22 12.67 -1.31 -19.05
CA HIS A 22 14.03 -0.77 -18.89
C HIS A 22 14.14 0.68 -19.35
N ALA A 23 13.42 1.06 -20.42
CA ALA A 23 13.33 2.47 -20.82
C ALA A 23 12.60 3.34 -19.79
N LEU A 24 11.58 2.81 -19.11
CA LEU A 24 10.91 3.52 -18.01
C LEU A 24 11.83 3.65 -16.78
N ASN A 25 12.58 2.60 -16.44
CA ASN A 25 13.56 2.65 -15.36
C ASN A 25 14.69 3.62 -15.65
N ASP A 26 15.17 3.68 -16.90
CA ASP A 26 16.12 4.70 -17.35
C ASP A 26 15.54 6.12 -17.21
N LEU A 27 14.29 6.32 -17.63
CA LEU A 27 13.60 7.61 -17.46
C LEU A 27 13.45 8.00 -15.99
N TYR A 28 13.09 7.05 -15.12
CA TYR A 28 12.99 7.27 -13.68
C TYR A 28 14.34 7.61 -13.07
N SER A 29 15.41 6.90 -13.46
CA SER A 29 16.77 7.17 -12.98
C SER A 29 17.25 8.59 -13.30
N LYS A 30 16.83 9.12 -14.47
CA LYS A 30 17.20 10.46 -14.94
C LYS A 30 16.27 11.54 -14.42
N ASN A 31 14.98 11.26 -14.33
CA ASN A 31 13.95 12.23 -13.97
C ASN A 31 12.83 11.57 -13.11
N PRO A 32 13.06 11.36 -11.80
CA PRO A 32 12.08 10.71 -10.92
C PRO A 32 10.72 11.42 -10.88
N LEU A 33 10.72 12.77 -10.88
CA LEU A 33 9.52 13.61 -10.78
C LEU A 33 8.50 13.38 -11.92
N VAL A 34 8.91 12.80 -13.05
CA VAL A 34 8.01 12.41 -14.15
C VAL A 34 6.99 11.36 -13.69
N PHE A 35 7.31 10.61 -12.63
CA PHE A 35 6.51 9.55 -12.03
C PHE A 35 5.70 10.01 -10.81
N ASP A 36 5.77 11.28 -10.45
CA ASP A 36 4.95 11.82 -9.37
C ASP A 36 3.47 11.78 -9.75
N PHE A 37 2.66 11.39 -8.78
CA PHE A 37 1.21 11.40 -8.89
C PHE A 37 0.68 12.68 -8.24
N ASP A 38 -0.07 13.49 -8.99
CA ASP A 38 -0.62 14.75 -8.48
C ASP A 38 -1.82 14.51 -7.55
N ILE A 39 -1.52 14.32 -6.26
CA ILE A 39 -2.49 14.08 -5.20
C ILE A 39 -3.45 15.27 -5.02
N SER A 40 -3.01 16.49 -5.37
CA SER A 40 -3.85 17.70 -5.20
C SER A 40 -5.10 17.70 -6.08
N GLN A 41 -5.12 16.88 -7.14
CA GLN A 41 -6.28 16.70 -8.02
C GLN A 41 -7.30 15.70 -7.46
N VAL A 42 -7.00 15.00 -6.37
CA VAL A 42 -7.89 13.99 -5.77
C VAL A 42 -8.98 14.69 -4.95
N ASP A 43 -10.22 14.55 -5.41
CA ASP A 43 -11.43 15.08 -4.77
C ASP A 43 -12.07 14.02 -3.86
N THR A 44 -11.85 14.18 -2.55
CA THR A 44 -12.44 13.33 -1.51
C THR A 44 -13.96 13.50 -1.36
N ASN A 45 -14.54 14.58 -1.88
CA ASN A 45 -15.97 14.88 -1.82
C ASN A 45 -16.77 14.37 -3.02
N HIS A 46 -16.13 13.74 -4.01
CA HIS A 46 -16.79 13.27 -5.24
C HIS A 46 -18.06 12.42 -4.95
N LYS A 47 -18.00 11.54 -3.94
CA LYS A 47 -19.15 10.69 -3.54
C LYS A 47 -20.38 11.48 -3.08
N TYR A 48 -20.21 12.68 -2.54
CA TYR A 48 -21.31 13.56 -2.10
C TYR A 48 -21.92 14.32 -3.28
N SER A 49 -21.09 14.72 -4.25
CA SER A 49 -21.53 15.44 -5.46
C SER A 49 -22.36 14.55 -6.40
N ALA A 50 -22.02 13.25 -6.51
CA ALA A 50 -22.77 12.29 -7.33
C ALA A 50 -24.19 11.97 -6.79
N ARG A 51 -24.47 12.28 -5.51
CA ARG A 51 -25.76 12.00 -4.85
C ARG A 51 -26.68 13.21 -4.71
N GLN A 52 -26.29 14.40 -5.14
CA GLN A 52 -27.22 15.54 -5.16
C GLN A 52 -28.27 15.37 -6.26
N PRO A 53 -29.58 15.34 -5.96
CA PRO A 53 -30.60 15.37 -6.98
C PRO A 53 -30.44 16.67 -7.78
N ARG A 54 -30.27 16.54 -9.10
CA ARG A 54 -30.24 17.66 -10.05
C ARG A 54 -31.42 18.58 -9.75
N GLN A 55 -31.13 19.79 -9.27
CA GLN A 55 -32.17 20.79 -9.09
C GLN A 55 -32.92 21.00 -10.41
N PRO A 56 -34.25 21.12 -10.40
CA PRO A 56 -35.03 21.39 -11.59
C PRO A 56 -34.50 22.66 -12.26
N ARG A 57 -34.18 22.56 -13.56
CA ARG A 57 -33.81 23.72 -14.38
C ARG A 57 -34.88 24.81 -14.24
N GLN A 58 -34.50 25.97 -13.72
CA GLN A 58 -35.37 27.13 -13.69
C GLN A 58 -35.81 27.52 -15.11
N PRO A 59 -37.04 28.04 -15.31
CA PRO A 59 -37.54 28.44 -16.62
C PRO A 59 -36.71 29.60 -17.19
N ARG A 60 -36.34 29.46 -18.47
CA ARG A 60 -35.65 30.50 -19.25
C ARG A 60 -36.50 31.77 -19.31
N GLN A 61 -35.91 32.90 -18.90
CA GLN A 61 -36.47 34.22 -19.17
C GLN A 61 -36.48 34.55 -20.68
N PRO A 62 -37.38 35.44 -21.15
CA PRO A 62 -37.54 35.74 -22.57
C PRO A 62 -36.33 36.48 -23.17
N ARG A 63 -36.01 36.11 -24.41
CA ARG A 63 -34.90 36.64 -25.23
C ARG A 63 -35.05 38.14 -25.50
N GLN A 64 -34.00 38.91 -25.23
CA GLN A 64 -33.79 40.22 -25.85
C GLN A 64 -33.26 40.10 -27.29
N PRO A 65 -33.51 41.09 -28.17
CA PRO A 65 -33.16 41.02 -29.59
C PRO A 65 -31.65 41.08 -29.84
N ARG A 66 -31.21 40.29 -30.82
CA ARG A 66 -29.82 40.10 -31.24
C ARG A 66 -29.21 41.37 -31.84
N GLN A 67 -28.05 41.79 -31.32
CA GLN A 67 -27.08 42.56 -32.10
C GLN A 67 -26.19 41.61 -32.92
N PRO A 68 -25.85 41.94 -34.18
CA PRO A 68 -25.00 41.10 -35.02
C PRO A 68 -23.55 41.19 -34.55
N ARG A 69 -23.05 40.15 -33.89
CA ARG A 69 -21.61 39.99 -33.63
C ARG A 69 -20.90 39.35 -34.84
N PRO A 70 -19.62 39.67 -35.05
CA PRO A 70 -18.85 39.25 -36.22
C PRO A 70 -18.68 37.73 -36.22
N ARG A 71 -18.69 37.13 -37.41
CA ARG A 71 -18.42 35.70 -37.61
C ARG A 71 -17.09 35.32 -36.96
N PRO A 72 -17.06 34.43 -35.95
CA PRO A 72 -15.81 33.79 -35.57
C PRO A 72 -15.42 32.84 -36.71
N SER A 73 -14.20 33.00 -37.18
CA SER A 73 -13.48 32.01 -37.96
C SER A 73 -13.70 30.61 -37.39
N LYS A 74 -14.05 29.66 -38.26
CA LYS A 74 -14.06 28.23 -37.95
C LYS A 74 -12.63 27.78 -37.59
N LEU A 75 -12.19 28.02 -36.36
CA LEU A 75 -11.27 27.09 -35.72
C LEU A 75 -12.13 25.88 -35.35
N GLN A 76 -11.92 24.77 -36.06
CA GLN A 76 -12.26 23.45 -35.56
C GLN A 76 -11.52 23.32 -34.22
N LYS A 77 -12.21 23.59 -33.11
CA LYS A 77 -11.88 22.91 -31.85
C LYS A 77 -12.05 21.44 -32.17
N LEU A 78 -10.95 20.69 -32.29
CA LEU A 78 -11.02 19.26 -32.04
C LEU A 78 -11.73 19.15 -30.69
N GLU A 79 -12.93 18.58 -30.69
CA GLU A 79 -13.60 18.20 -29.45
C GLU A 79 -12.68 17.19 -28.78
N GLU A 80 -11.86 17.64 -27.83
CA GLU A 80 -11.14 16.73 -26.95
C GLU A 80 -12.20 15.82 -26.32
N GLU A 81 -12.07 14.51 -26.54
CA GLU A 81 -12.98 13.54 -25.95
C GLU A 81 -13.07 13.80 -24.44
N PRO A 82 -14.28 13.78 -23.86
CA PRO A 82 -14.46 14.04 -22.44
C PRO A 82 -13.64 13.03 -21.64
N ILE A 83 -12.83 13.54 -20.70
CA ILE A 83 -12.01 12.71 -19.83
C ILE A 83 -12.94 11.81 -19.00
N PRO A 84 -12.74 10.47 -19.03
CA PRO A 84 -13.56 9.55 -18.25
C PRO A 84 -13.44 9.77 -16.74
N ASP A 85 -14.42 9.27 -15.98
CA ASP A 85 -14.42 9.34 -14.52
C ASP A 85 -13.26 8.50 -13.93
N PHE A 86 -12.43 9.15 -13.11
CA PHE A 86 -11.30 8.53 -12.42
C PHE A 86 -11.73 7.62 -11.27
N TYR A 87 -12.84 7.96 -10.59
CA TYR A 87 -13.26 7.31 -9.34
C TYR A 87 -14.07 6.04 -9.60
N ASP A 88 -14.84 6.03 -10.69
CA ASP A 88 -15.61 4.86 -11.15
C ASP A 88 -15.45 4.63 -12.66
N PRO A 89 -14.23 4.25 -13.12
CA PRO A 89 -13.98 4.00 -14.52
C PRO A 89 -14.68 2.71 -14.96
N LYS A 90 -15.41 2.76 -16.09
CA LYS A 90 -16.19 1.63 -16.61
C LYS A 90 -15.36 0.56 -17.32
N SER A 91 -14.18 0.95 -17.80
CA SER A 91 -13.26 0.07 -18.51
C SER A 91 -11.82 0.34 -18.13
N ALA A 92 -10.92 -0.57 -18.50
CA ALA A 92 -9.49 -0.37 -18.27
C ALA A 92 -8.93 0.78 -19.11
N ASP A 93 -9.41 0.96 -20.34
CA ASP A 93 -9.03 2.08 -21.19
C ASP A 93 -9.56 3.42 -20.64
N ASP A 94 -10.74 3.45 -20.01
CA ASP A 94 -11.22 4.62 -19.26
C ASP A 94 -10.34 4.93 -18.06
N ARG A 95 -9.96 3.90 -17.29
CA ARG A 95 -9.06 4.04 -16.14
C ARG A 95 -7.72 4.63 -16.59
N LEU A 96 -7.13 4.11 -17.66
CA LEU A 96 -5.90 4.66 -18.22
C LEU A 96 -6.07 6.12 -18.65
N ARG A 97 -7.10 6.44 -19.44
CA ARG A 97 -7.36 7.81 -19.91
C ARG A 97 -7.56 8.81 -18.77
N SER A 98 -8.24 8.38 -17.70
CA SER A 98 -8.48 9.23 -16.52
C SER A 98 -7.18 9.58 -15.77
N LEU A 99 -6.13 8.74 -15.86
CA LEU A 99 -4.82 9.04 -15.24
C LEU A 99 -4.14 10.25 -15.86
N ARG A 100 -4.50 10.68 -17.08
CA ARG A 100 -3.90 11.84 -17.75
C ARG A 100 -3.94 13.13 -16.93
N LEU A 101 -4.87 13.24 -15.99
CA LEU A 101 -4.98 14.38 -15.07
C LEU A 101 -4.00 14.34 -13.90
N PHE A 102 -3.44 13.18 -13.59
CA PHE A 102 -2.68 12.95 -12.37
C PHE A 102 -1.21 12.60 -12.63
N ILE A 103 -0.83 12.28 -13.87
CA ILE A 103 0.54 11.90 -14.24
C ILE A 103 1.05 12.75 -15.41
N SER A 104 2.36 12.78 -15.58
CA SER A 104 3.00 13.49 -16.70
C SER A 104 2.55 12.96 -18.09
N PRO A 105 2.49 13.81 -19.12
CA PRO A 105 2.17 13.38 -20.49
C PRO A 105 3.11 12.29 -21.03
N GLU A 106 4.39 12.37 -20.68
CA GLU A 106 5.43 11.41 -21.06
C GLU A 106 5.13 10.03 -20.48
N LEU A 107 4.81 9.97 -19.18
CA LEU A 107 4.47 8.71 -18.51
C LEU A 107 3.16 8.14 -19.05
N TYR A 108 2.14 8.98 -19.26
CA TYR A 108 0.87 8.55 -19.83
C TYR A 108 1.05 7.90 -21.22
N LYS A 109 1.85 8.50 -22.10
CA LYS A 109 2.18 7.91 -23.40
C LYS A 109 2.87 6.57 -23.25
N ALA A 110 3.84 6.47 -22.34
CA ALA A 110 4.57 5.24 -22.10
C ALA A 110 3.68 4.12 -21.55
N TYR A 111 2.76 4.42 -20.63
CA TYR A 111 1.76 3.48 -20.11
C TYR A 111 0.79 3.02 -21.20
N THR A 112 0.38 3.91 -22.10
CA THR A 112 -0.47 3.53 -23.23
C THR A 112 0.21 2.51 -24.11
N GLU A 113 1.45 2.74 -24.52
CA GLU A 113 2.23 1.78 -25.32
C GLU A 113 2.44 0.46 -24.56
N LEU A 114 2.82 0.53 -23.28
CA LEU A 114 3.03 -0.62 -22.42
C LEU A 114 1.76 -1.47 -22.29
N PHE A 115 0.58 -0.83 -22.18
CA PHE A 115 -0.69 -1.53 -22.08
C PHE A 115 -0.97 -2.41 -23.30
N HIS A 116 -0.69 -1.89 -24.50
CA HIS A 116 -0.87 -2.65 -25.74
C HIS A 116 0.11 -3.84 -25.83
N ILE A 117 1.36 -3.64 -25.42
CA ILE A 117 2.37 -4.70 -25.34
C ILE A 117 1.86 -5.81 -24.41
N VAL A 118 1.55 -5.47 -23.15
CA VAL A 118 1.14 -6.47 -22.14
C VAL A 118 -0.15 -7.18 -22.53
N LYS A 119 -1.18 -6.47 -23.03
CA LYS A 119 -2.41 -7.09 -23.55
C LYS A 119 -2.10 -8.16 -24.59
N SER A 120 -1.22 -7.85 -25.55
CA SER A 120 -0.85 -8.76 -26.62
C SER A 120 -0.17 -10.02 -26.09
N ILE A 121 0.76 -9.87 -25.14
CA ILE A 121 1.47 -11.00 -24.51
C ILE A 121 0.50 -11.88 -23.74
N LEU A 122 -0.35 -11.30 -22.88
CA LEU A 122 -1.27 -12.07 -22.05
C LEU A 122 -2.38 -12.76 -22.87
N CYS A 123 -2.83 -12.16 -23.96
CA CYS A 123 -3.74 -12.81 -24.91
C CYS A 123 -3.12 -14.03 -25.58
N LEU A 124 -1.80 -14.04 -25.83
CA LEU A 124 -1.10 -15.21 -26.35
C LEU A 124 -1.02 -16.36 -25.35
N LEU A 125 -1.02 -16.07 -24.05
CA LEU A 125 -1.01 -17.08 -22.98
C LEU A 125 -2.40 -17.68 -22.72
N LYS A 126 -3.47 -17.02 -23.17
CA LYS A 126 -4.84 -17.48 -22.94
C LYS A 126 -5.06 -18.88 -23.56
N PRO A 127 -5.57 -19.85 -22.79
CA PRO A 127 -5.84 -21.18 -23.33
C PRO A 127 -6.97 -21.13 -24.37
N LYS A 128 -6.78 -21.88 -25.47
CA LYS A 128 -7.79 -22.01 -26.55
C LYS A 128 -9.09 -22.69 -26.08
N LYS A 129 -9.03 -23.55 -25.06
CA LYS A 129 -10.22 -24.17 -24.46
C LYS A 129 -10.83 -23.19 -23.44
N GLN A 130 -12.13 -22.92 -23.57
CA GLN A 130 -12.84 -21.92 -22.74
C GLN A 130 -12.90 -22.25 -21.25
N GLN A 131 -12.71 -23.52 -20.86
CA GLN A 131 -12.70 -23.95 -19.46
C GLN A 131 -11.29 -24.42 -19.09
N HIS A 132 -10.42 -23.49 -18.70
CA HIS A 132 -9.19 -23.81 -17.98
C HIS A 132 -9.44 -23.52 -16.50
N ALA A 133 -9.34 -24.56 -15.68
CA ALA A 133 -9.44 -24.45 -14.23
C ALA A 133 -8.03 -24.44 -13.64
N TRP A 134 -7.72 -23.43 -12.83
CA TRP A 134 -6.47 -23.34 -12.09
C TRP A 134 -6.43 -24.43 -11.02
N LYS A 135 -5.63 -25.47 -11.26
CA LYS A 135 -5.37 -26.55 -10.30
C LYS A 135 -4.15 -26.23 -9.45
N LEU A 136 -3.91 -27.03 -8.42
CA LEU A 136 -2.68 -26.94 -7.62
C LEU A 136 -1.43 -27.00 -8.49
N SER A 137 -1.37 -27.91 -9.47
CA SER A 137 -0.24 -28.02 -10.40
C SER A 137 -0.02 -26.76 -11.25
N SER A 138 -1.09 -26.17 -11.78
CA SER A 138 -1.04 -24.87 -12.48
C SER A 138 -0.54 -23.75 -11.56
N ARG A 139 -0.92 -23.76 -10.28
CA ARG A 139 -0.44 -22.80 -9.30
C ARG A 139 1.04 -23.01 -8.98
N CYS A 140 1.49 -24.24 -8.76
CA CYS A 140 2.91 -24.53 -8.57
C CYS A 140 3.75 -24.09 -9.78
N ALA A 141 3.28 -24.35 -11.00
CA ALA A 141 3.95 -23.88 -12.22
C ALA A 141 4.00 -22.34 -12.29
N PHE A 142 2.95 -21.66 -11.86
CA PHE A 142 2.95 -20.20 -11.75
C PHE A 142 3.98 -19.69 -10.74
N GLU A 143 4.06 -20.29 -9.54
CA GLU A 143 5.07 -19.93 -8.54
C GLU A 143 6.49 -20.16 -9.08
N ILE A 144 6.73 -21.28 -9.75
CA ILE A 144 8.01 -21.55 -10.43
C ILE A 144 8.36 -20.43 -11.41
N GLY A 145 7.38 -19.95 -12.18
CA GLY A 145 7.57 -18.82 -13.08
C GLY A 145 7.97 -17.53 -12.38
N LYS A 146 7.47 -17.28 -11.17
CA LYS A 146 7.85 -16.11 -10.37
C LYS A 146 9.30 -16.22 -9.90
N GLU A 147 9.69 -17.38 -9.37
CA GLU A 147 11.08 -17.64 -8.96
C GLU A 147 12.05 -17.50 -10.15
N MET A 148 11.64 -17.96 -11.33
CA MET A 148 12.41 -17.74 -12.57
C MET A 148 12.63 -16.26 -12.86
N ALA A 149 11.64 -15.39 -12.62
CA ALA A 149 11.82 -13.95 -12.82
C ALA A 149 12.79 -13.34 -11.79
N GLU A 150 12.71 -13.73 -10.52
CA GLU A 150 13.63 -13.24 -9.48
C GLU A 150 15.07 -13.74 -9.69
N SER A 151 15.26 -14.89 -10.33
CA SER A 151 16.56 -15.53 -10.53
C SER A 151 17.23 -15.25 -11.89
N THR A 152 16.66 -14.39 -12.74
CA THR A 152 17.24 -14.05 -14.06
C THR A 152 17.75 -12.61 -14.13
N ARG A 153 19.00 -12.43 -14.60
CA ARG A 153 19.64 -11.11 -14.73
C ARG A 153 18.86 -10.14 -15.61
N THR A 154 18.21 -10.64 -16.67
CA THR A 154 17.42 -9.82 -17.62
C THR A 154 16.23 -9.11 -17.00
N THR A 155 15.72 -9.61 -15.86
CA THR A 155 14.67 -8.97 -15.07
C THR A 155 15.11 -7.63 -14.49
N TYR A 156 16.40 -7.49 -14.15
CA TYR A 156 16.93 -6.35 -13.42
C TYR A 156 17.60 -5.33 -14.34
N TYR A 157 17.21 -4.08 -14.20
CA TYR A 157 17.64 -2.96 -15.06
C TYR A 157 19.15 -2.74 -15.02
N ARG A 158 19.74 -2.60 -13.83
CA ARG A 158 21.18 -2.34 -13.68
C ARG A 158 22.01 -3.54 -14.11
N LEU A 159 21.66 -4.77 -13.73
CA LEU A 159 22.41 -5.95 -14.16
C LEU A 159 22.37 -6.14 -15.69
N ASN A 160 21.22 -5.91 -16.30
CA ASN A 160 21.10 -5.96 -17.75
C ASN A 160 21.98 -4.89 -18.43
N ASN A 161 22.11 -3.69 -17.86
CA ASN A 161 23.01 -2.66 -18.37
C ASN A 161 24.50 -2.96 -18.10
N VAL A 162 24.86 -3.44 -16.90
CA VAL A 162 26.26 -3.76 -16.55
C VAL A 162 26.79 -4.89 -17.43
N SER A 163 25.98 -5.91 -17.70
CA SER A 163 26.34 -7.02 -18.59
C SER A 163 26.78 -6.57 -20.00
N LEU A 164 26.37 -5.38 -20.42
CA LEU A 164 26.66 -4.81 -21.73
C LEU A 164 27.90 -3.89 -21.77
N PHE A 165 28.36 -3.36 -20.62
CA PHE A 165 29.31 -2.24 -20.63
C PHE A 165 30.54 -2.35 -19.71
N ASP A 166 30.46 -2.89 -18.48
CA ASP A 166 31.66 -3.17 -17.65
C ASP A 166 31.33 -3.95 -16.34
N PRO A 167 31.81 -5.20 -16.16
CA PRO A 167 31.64 -5.97 -14.94
C PRO A 167 32.25 -5.34 -13.67
N SER A 168 33.22 -4.43 -13.81
CA SER A 168 33.87 -3.76 -12.67
C SER A 168 33.00 -2.70 -11.98
N LEU A 169 31.84 -2.36 -12.57
CA LEU A 169 30.85 -1.42 -12.02
C LEU A 169 29.82 -2.08 -11.08
N VAL A 170 29.89 -3.41 -10.93
CA VAL A 170 29.11 -4.16 -9.94
C VAL A 170 29.77 -3.96 -8.58
N SER A 171 29.04 -3.45 -7.59
CA SER A 171 29.57 -3.37 -6.22
C SER A 171 29.86 -4.79 -5.71
N GLU A 172 30.84 -4.94 -4.82
CA GLU A 172 31.21 -6.24 -4.26
C GLU A 172 29.99 -6.99 -3.68
N SER A 173 29.06 -6.25 -3.06
CA SER A 173 27.79 -6.76 -2.53
C SER A 173 26.84 -7.36 -3.58
N ILE A 174 26.90 -6.88 -4.82
CA ILE A 174 26.08 -7.35 -5.94
C ILE A 174 26.81 -8.45 -6.71
N ARG A 175 28.14 -8.54 -6.62
CA ARG A 175 28.92 -9.51 -7.41
C ARG A 175 28.59 -10.95 -7.02
N GLU A 176 28.51 -11.23 -5.72
CA GLU A 176 28.11 -12.54 -5.20
C GLU A 176 26.69 -12.91 -5.69
N ILE A 177 25.73 -11.99 -5.60
CA ILE A 177 24.36 -12.21 -6.08
C ILE A 177 24.33 -12.37 -7.60
N ASN A 178 25.11 -11.60 -8.35
CA ASN A 178 25.18 -11.68 -9.80
C ASN A 178 25.67 -13.05 -10.29
N GLU A 179 26.63 -13.66 -9.58
CA GLU A 179 27.14 -15.01 -9.87
C GLU A 179 26.09 -16.10 -9.63
N GLU A 180 25.14 -15.90 -8.71
CA GLU A 180 24.04 -16.82 -8.43
C GLU A 180 22.87 -16.73 -9.44
N LEU A 181 22.73 -15.59 -10.12
CA LEU A 181 21.65 -15.37 -11.08
C LEU A 181 21.94 -16.00 -12.45
N TYR A 182 20.90 -16.57 -13.05
CA TYR A 182 20.93 -17.09 -14.42
C TYR A 182 21.08 -15.96 -15.44
N GLU A 183 21.80 -16.23 -16.54
CA GLU A 183 22.05 -15.23 -17.57
C GLU A 183 20.77 -14.88 -18.34
N ASP A 184 20.04 -15.88 -18.84
CA ASP A 184 18.76 -15.71 -19.53
C ASP A 184 17.75 -16.81 -19.16
N LEU A 185 16.52 -16.62 -19.62
CA LEU A 185 15.41 -17.58 -19.53
C LEU A 185 15.69 -18.95 -20.14
N ASP A 186 16.56 -19.02 -21.16
CA ASP A 186 16.83 -20.27 -21.88
C ASP A 186 17.62 -21.24 -20.98
N ASP A 187 18.62 -20.75 -20.24
CA ASP A 187 19.44 -21.55 -19.32
C ASP A 187 18.52 -22.16 -18.24
N TRP A 188 17.66 -21.32 -17.67
CA TRP A 188 16.69 -21.71 -16.65
C TRP A 188 15.72 -22.81 -17.14
N MET A 189 15.11 -22.59 -18.32
CA MET A 189 14.06 -23.47 -18.83
C MET A 189 14.57 -24.77 -19.48
N ARG A 190 15.82 -24.80 -19.97
CA ARG A 190 16.36 -25.95 -20.72
C ARG A 190 17.35 -26.78 -19.94
N GLU A 191 18.17 -26.14 -19.10
CA GLU A 191 19.31 -26.81 -18.46
C GLU A 191 18.96 -27.27 -17.04
N GLU A 192 18.13 -26.52 -16.33
CA GLU A 192 17.88 -26.73 -14.88
C GLU A 192 16.49 -27.26 -14.55
N MET A 193 15.49 -26.96 -15.37
CA MET A 193 14.10 -27.26 -15.02
C MET A 193 13.75 -28.75 -15.15
N GLU A 194 13.86 -29.47 -14.04
CA GLU A 194 13.33 -30.83 -13.88
C GLU A 194 12.12 -30.87 -12.92
N PRO A 195 11.06 -31.66 -13.23
CA PRO A 195 10.92 -32.55 -14.39
C PRO A 195 10.36 -31.83 -15.64
N ALA A 196 10.84 -32.23 -16.82
CA ALA A 196 10.41 -31.69 -18.12
C ALA A 196 8.89 -31.77 -18.38
N CYS A 197 8.17 -32.64 -17.67
CA CYS A 197 6.71 -32.68 -17.77
C CYS A 197 6.04 -31.37 -17.29
N VAL A 198 6.71 -30.54 -16.50
CA VAL A 198 6.24 -29.21 -16.09
C VAL A 198 6.40 -28.20 -17.24
N THR A 199 7.56 -28.18 -17.91
CA THR A 199 7.80 -27.32 -19.09
C THR A 199 6.85 -27.70 -20.22
N ASP A 200 6.55 -28.98 -20.40
CA ASP A 200 5.67 -29.46 -21.45
C ASP A 200 4.20 -29.12 -21.18
N ASN A 201 3.70 -29.38 -19.96
CA ASN A 201 2.25 -29.31 -19.70
C ASN A 201 1.77 -27.97 -19.16
N TYR A 202 2.65 -27.20 -18.51
CA TYR A 202 2.29 -25.98 -17.76
C TYR A 202 3.09 -24.75 -18.17
N THR A 203 3.69 -24.75 -19.38
CA THR A 203 4.53 -23.63 -19.89
C THR A 203 3.83 -22.28 -19.79
N ARG A 204 2.51 -22.25 -20.03
CA ARG A 204 1.73 -21.00 -20.04
C ARG A 204 1.63 -20.41 -18.63
N GLU A 205 1.43 -21.26 -17.63
CA GLU A 205 1.39 -20.86 -16.22
C GLU A 205 2.75 -20.40 -15.73
N VAL A 206 3.83 -21.10 -16.10
CA VAL A 206 5.21 -20.65 -15.81
C VAL A 206 5.46 -19.26 -16.40
N PHE A 207 5.15 -19.07 -17.69
CA PHE A 207 5.31 -17.77 -18.33
C PHE A 207 4.40 -16.67 -17.76
N ALA A 208 3.19 -17.02 -17.33
CA ALA A 208 2.31 -16.09 -16.65
C ALA A 208 2.89 -15.65 -15.29
N GLY A 209 3.47 -16.58 -14.52
CA GLY A 209 4.20 -16.30 -13.29
C GLY A 209 5.35 -15.33 -13.51
N TYR A 210 6.17 -15.60 -14.53
CA TYR A 210 7.30 -14.75 -14.89
C TYR A 210 6.86 -13.32 -15.21
N ILE A 211 5.83 -13.14 -16.05
CA ILE A 211 5.34 -11.81 -16.43
C ILE A 211 4.75 -11.06 -15.24
N VAL A 212 3.97 -11.75 -14.39
CA VAL A 212 3.39 -11.12 -13.19
C VAL A 212 4.51 -10.64 -12.27
N ARG A 213 5.49 -11.50 -11.97
CA ARG A 213 6.59 -11.11 -11.09
C ARG A 213 7.44 -9.99 -11.69
N LEU A 214 7.74 -10.05 -12.99
CA LEU A 214 8.44 -8.97 -13.68
C LEU A 214 7.70 -7.63 -13.52
N ILE A 215 6.38 -7.59 -13.73
CA ILE A 215 5.59 -6.36 -13.58
C ILE A 215 5.59 -5.88 -12.12
N VAL A 216 5.49 -6.80 -11.15
CA VAL A 216 5.45 -6.47 -9.71
C VAL A 216 6.79 -5.93 -9.21
N ILE A 217 7.92 -6.51 -9.64
CA ILE A 217 9.27 -6.04 -9.32
C ILE A 217 9.44 -4.55 -9.67
N HIS A 218 8.92 -4.15 -10.83
CA HIS A 218 9.00 -2.76 -11.31
C HIS A 218 7.81 -1.89 -10.88
N SER A 219 6.90 -2.42 -10.06
CA SER A 219 5.72 -1.69 -9.59
C SER A 219 6.03 -0.58 -8.60
N GLN A 220 7.04 -0.76 -7.74
CA GLN A 220 7.43 0.24 -6.74
C GLN A 220 8.33 1.34 -7.32
N THR A 221 8.84 1.19 -8.54
CA THR A 221 9.65 2.22 -9.21
C THR A 221 8.84 2.96 -10.27
N THR A 222 8.32 2.23 -11.27
CA THR A 222 7.82 2.86 -12.50
C THR A 222 6.40 2.46 -12.89
N LEU A 223 5.87 1.36 -12.35
CA LEU A 223 4.59 0.80 -12.80
C LEU A 223 3.44 0.96 -11.80
N TYR A 224 3.61 1.68 -10.70
CA TYR A 224 2.64 1.71 -9.59
C TYR A 224 1.21 2.05 -10.03
N MET A 225 1.05 3.12 -10.83
CA MET A 225 -0.26 3.55 -11.36
C MET A 225 -0.70 2.81 -12.62
N PHE A 226 0.21 2.06 -13.25
CA PHE A 226 -0.10 1.20 -14.40
C PHE A 226 -0.76 -0.11 -13.98
N VAL A 227 -0.29 -0.75 -12.91
CA VAL A 227 -0.79 -2.07 -12.48
C VAL A 227 -2.32 -2.11 -12.28
N PRO A 228 -2.98 -1.09 -11.69
CA PRO A 228 -4.44 -1.09 -11.54
C PRO A 228 -5.20 -1.06 -12.87
N VAL A 229 -4.63 -0.45 -13.93
CA VAL A 229 -5.18 -0.49 -15.29
C VAL A 229 -5.16 -1.92 -15.81
N LEU A 230 -4.04 -2.62 -15.64
CA LEU A 230 -3.88 -4.00 -16.05
C LEU A 230 -4.80 -4.94 -15.27
N MET A 231 -4.90 -4.77 -13.95
CA MET A 231 -5.81 -5.53 -13.10
C MET A 231 -7.27 -5.36 -13.54
N HIS A 232 -7.70 -4.13 -13.81
CA HIS A 232 -9.06 -3.87 -14.29
C HIS A 232 -9.31 -4.59 -15.63
N TRP A 233 -8.36 -4.54 -16.55
CA TRP A 233 -8.50 -5.23 -17.83
C TRP A 233 -8.65 -6.75 -17.64
N LEU A 234 -7.80 -7.35 -16.79
CA LEU A 234 -7.81 -8.78 -16.49
C LEU A 234 -9.12 -9.24 -15.85
N GLN A 235 -9.71 -8.45 -14.95
CA GLN A 235 -11.00 -8.74 -14.32
C GLN A 235 -12.13 -8.90 -15.34
N LEU A 236 -12.11 -8.09 -16.41
CA LEU A 236 -13.09 -8.12 -17.50
C LEU A 236 -12.88 -9.26 -18.50
N GLN A 237 -11.79 -10.04 -18.38
CA GLN A 237 -11.50 -11.16 -19.28
C GLN A 237 -12.17 -12.48 -18.82
N GLY A 238 -11.93 -13.54 -19.60
CA GLY A 238 -12.33 -14.91 -19.27
C GLY A 238 -11.58 -15.49 -18.06
N ALA A 239 -12.04 -16.64 -17.57
CA ALA A 239 -11.65 -17.23 -16.28
C ALA A 239 -10.12 -17.30 -16.04
N PHE A 240 -9.34 -17.74 -17.03
CA PHE A 240 -7.88 -17.84 -16.91
C PHE A 240 -7.23 -16.48 -16.57
N LEU A 241 -7.52 -15.46 -17.38
CA LEU A 241 -6.93 -14.11 -17.22
C LEU A 241 -7.50 -13.39 -16.00
N ARG A 242 -8.77 -13.61 -15.66
CA ARG A 242 -9.37 -13.07 -14.44
C ARG A 242 -8.64 -13.55 -13.19
N GLN A 243 -8.35 -14.85 -13.12
CA GLN A 243 -7.58 -15.40 -12.02
C GLN A 243 -6.14 -14.87 -12.00
N LEU A 244 -5.51 -14.68 -13.16
CA LEU A 244 -4.21 -14.03 -13.25
C LEU A 244 -4.25 -12.60 -12.68
N GLY A 245 -5.35 -11.87 -12.90
CA GLY A 245 -5.57 -10.56 -12.29
C GLY A 245 -5.66 -10.60 -10.77
N ALA A 246 -6.24 -11.68 -10.20
CA ALA A 246 -6.25 -11.88 -8.75
C ALA A 246 -4.84 -12.17 -8.20
N PHE A 247 -4.04 -13.00 -8.87
CA PHE A 247 -2.65 -13.24 -8.49
C PHE A 247 -1.79 -11.98 -8.59
N LEU A 248 -1.94 -11.20 -9.68
CA LEU A 248 -1.25 -9.92 -9.83
C LEU A 248 -1.59 -8.95 -8.68
N GLY A 249 -2.87 -8.89 -8.27
CA GLY A 249 -3.28 -8.03 -7.16
C GLY A 249 -2.68 -8.42 -5.82
N ASP A 250 -2.70 -9.72 -5.50
CA ASP A 250 -2.13 -10.27 -4.27
C ASP A 250 -0.64 -9.91 -4.17
N GLU A 251 0.13 -10.17 -5.23
CA GLU A 251 1.56 -9.84 -5.31
C GLU A 251 1.82 -8.34 -5.27
N TYR A 252 1.06 -7.54 -6.02
CA TYR A 252 1.25 -6.09 -6.09
C TYR A 252 1.10 -5.41 -4.73
N PHE A 253 0.10 -5.82 -3.94
CA PHE A 253 -0.15 -5.19 -2.64
C PHE A 253 0.81 -5.67 -1.54
N THR A 254 1.29 -6.91 -1.62
CA THR A 254 2.18 -7.53 -0.62
C THR A 254 3.67 -7.32 -0.90
N PHE A 255 4.05 -6.96 -2.12
CA PHE A 255 5.41 -6.58 -2.47
C PHE A 255 5.84 -5.25 -1.80
N PRO A 256 7.07 -5.12 -1.27
CA PRO A 256 8.21 -6.05 -1.37
C PRO A 256 8.31 -7.10 -0.27
N HIS A 257 7.36 -7.19 0.67
CA HIS A 257 7.47 -8.06 1.85
C HIS A 257 7.61 -9.55 1.54
N VAL A 258 7.14 -9.97 0.36
CA VAL A 258 7.21 -11.35 -0.13
C VAL A 258 8.41 -11.61 -1.06
N SER A 259 9.19 -10.59 -1.39
CA SER A 259 10.38 -10.73 -2.24
C SER A 259 11.51 -11.39 -1.46
N THR A 260 12.18 -12.36 -2.06
CA THR A 260 13.37 -12.99 -1.45
C THR A 260 14.67 -12.27 -1.83
N THR A 261 14.60 -11.44 -2.87
CA THR A 261 15.74 -10.74 -3.48
C THR A 261 15.74 -9.26 -3.16
N ASN A 262 16.93 -8.66 -3.02
CA ASN A 262 17.11 -7.22 -2.84
C ASN A 262 17.00 -6.47 -4.17
N VAL A 263 15.76 -6.25 -4.60
CA VAL A 263 15.43 -5.66 -5.91
C VAL A 263 16.00 -4.25 -6.09
N GLU A 264 16.01 -3.41 -5.05
CA GLU A 264 16.55 -2.03 -5.14
C GLU A 264 18.03 -2.04 -5.50
N GLU A 265 18.77 -2.95 -4.88
CA GLU A 265 20.20 -3.12 -5.11
C GLU A 265 20.49 -3.66 -6.52
N LEU A 266 19.74 -4.69 -6.94
CA LEU A 266 19.88 -5.32 -8.27
C LEU A 266 19.45 -4.41 -9.43
N ASN A 267 18.46 -3.55 -9.21
CA ASN A 267 18.06 -2.53 -10.18
C ASN A 267 18.91 -1.26 -10.09
N GLY A 268 19.62 -1.04 -8.98
CA GLY A 268 20.31 0.23 -8.69
C GLY A 268 19.35 1.42 -8.58
N LEU A 269 18.09 1.17 -8.23
CA LEU A 269 17.02 2.16 -8.17
C LEU A 269 16.31 2.03 -6.82
N ALA A 270 16.24 3.14 -6.09
CA ALA A 270 15.43 3.20 -4.89
C ALA A 270 13.94 3.13 -5.24
N PHE A 271 13.17 2.40 -4.43
CA PHE A 271 11.73 2.39 -4.52
C PHE A 271 11.16 3.79 -4.29
N ASN A 272 10.11 4.12 -5.04
CA ASN A 272 9.36 5.33 -4.83
C ASN A 272 8.51 5.19 -3.56
N ASP A 273 8.24 6.30 -2.87
CA ASP A 273 7.30 6.29 -1.76
C ASP A 273 5.87 6.19 -2.29
N THR A 274 5.37 4.96 -2.37
CA THR A 274 4.02 4.67 -2.86
C THR A 274 2.97 4.79 -1.77
N LEU A 275 3.33 5.08 -0.50
CA LEU A 275 2.37 5.19 0.59
C LEU A 275 1.44 6.39 0.42
N LEU A 276 1.98 7.53 -0.02
CA LEU A 276 1.21 8.74 -0.32
C LEU A 276 0.12 8.45 -1.37
N VAL A 277 0.50 7.78 -2.46
CA VAL A 277 -0.42 7.39 -3.53
C VAL A 277 -1.42 6.34 -3.05
N PHE A 278 -0.97 5.36 -2.27
CA PHE A 278 -1.86 4.33 -1.70
C PHE A 278 -2.98 4.95 -0.86
N TRP A 279 -2.64 5.81 0.11
CA TRP A 279 -3.61 6.33 1.07
C TRP A 279 -4.51 7.43 0.48
N SER A 280 -4.00 8.25 -0.45
CA SER A 280 -4.84 9.20 -1.19
C SER A 280 -5.93 8.47 -2.00
N LEU A 281 -5.56 7.38 -2.69
CA LEU A 281 -6.49 6.56 -3.45
C LEU A 281 -7.40 5.69 -2.57
N TYR A 282 -6.94 5.30 -1.38
CA TYR A 282 -7.78 4.63 -0.38
C TYR A 282 -8.94 5.52 0.08
N ALA A 283 -8.67 6.82 0.36
CA ALA A 283 -9.69 7.76 0.82
C ALA A 283 -10.89 7.88 -0.14
N VAL A 284 -10.66 7.70 -1.44
CA VAL A 284 -11.70 7.80 -2.47
C VAL A 284 -12.28 6.44 -2.90
N ASN A 285 -11.94 5.34 -2.20
CA ASN A 285 -12.30 3.95 -2.53
C ASN A 285 -11.79 3.46 -3.90
N TYR A 286 -10.73 4.05 -4.44
CA TYR A 286 -10.19 3.65 -5.76
C TYR A 286 -9.78 2.17 -5.79
N TRP A 287 -9.29 1.64 -4.66
CA TRP A 287 -8.81 0.26 -4.54
C TRP A 287 -9.89 -0.80 -4.36
N ALA A 288 -11.14 -0.41 -4.11
CA ALA A 288 -12.23 -1.34 -3.78
C ALA A 288 -12.42 -2.50 -4.78
N PRO A 289 -12.26 -2.32 -6.11
CA PRO A 289 -12.36 -3.43 -7.06
C PRO A 289 -11.21 -4.44 -6.99
N PHE A 290 -10.07 -4.06 -6.39
CA PHE A 290 -8.81 -4.79 -6.47
C PHE A 290 -8.39 -5.43 -5.15
N MET A 291 -8.84 -4.85 -4.04
CA MET A 291 -8.44 -5.23 -2.71
C MET A 291 -9.64 -5.77 -1.94
N ASN A 292 -9.50 -6.96 -1.37
CA ASN A 292 -10.48 -7.51 -0.44
C ASN A 292 -10.03 -7.26 1.01
N ALA A 293 -10.93 -7.52 1.96
CA ALA A 293 -10.65 -7.32 3.39
C ALA A 293 -9.42 -8.10 3.87
N ARG A 294 -9.22 -9.34 3.38
CA ARG A 294 -8.07 -10.17 3.75
C ARG A 294 -6.74 -9.51 3.33
N VAL A 295 -6.63 -9.07 2.09
CA VAL A 295 -5.42 -8.40 1.58
C VAL A 295 -5.17 -7.10 2.34
N LEU A 296 -6.22 -6.32 2.60
CA LEU A 296 -6.10 -5.10 3.40
C LEU A 296 -5.56 -5.39 4.81
N LEU A 297 -6.04 -6.44 5.47
CA LEU A 297 -5.56 -6.84 6.79
C LEU A 297 -4.09 -7.23 6.77
N GLU A 298 -3.65 -7.94 5.74
CA GLU A 298 -2.26 -8.36 5.59
C GLU A 298 -1.31 -7.17 5.41
N ILE A 299 -1.69 -6.20 4.57
CA ILE A 299 -0.79 -5.11 4.18
C ILE A 299 -0.90 -3.87 5.09
N ALA A 300 -2.05 -3.66 5.75
CA ALA A 300 -2.31 -2.45 6.54
C ALA A 300 -1.21 -2.17 7.57
N PRO A 301 -0.73 -3.14 8.38
CA PRO A 301 0.33 -2.89 9.35
C PRO A 301 1.61 -2.28 8.74
N HIS A 302 1.94 -2.67 7.51
CA HIS A 302 3.15 -2.23 6.81
C HIS A 302 2.98 -0.88 6.10
N LYS A 303 1.76 -0.36 6.03
CA LYS A 303 1.45 0.92 5.37
C LYS A 303 1.17 2.05 6.37
N ILE A 304 1.39 1.84 7.66
CA ILE A 304 1.18 2.87 8.70
C ILE A 304 2.39 3.79 8.74
N SER A 305 2.17 5.08 8.41
CA SER A 305 3.15 6.14 8.60
C SER A 305 2.44 7.41 9.06
N PHE A 306 2.85 7.96 10.22
CA PHE A 306 2.22 9.15 10.77
C PHE A 306 2.54 10.40 9.96
N ASP A 307 3.77 10.53 9.48
CA ASP A 307 4.19 11.68 8.67
C ASP A 307 3.38 11.73 7.36
N VAL A 308 3.20 10.58 6.70
CA VAL A 308 2.38 10.45 5.48
C VAL A 308 0.91 10.76 5.76
N PHE A 309 0.36 10.29 6.88
CA PHE A 309 -1.03 10.57 7.25
C PHE A 309 -1.28 12.04 7.48
N ASP A 310 -0.42 12.70 8.27
CA ASP A 310 -0.58 14.11 8.60
C ASP A 310 -0.41 14.98 7.34
N GLU A 311 0.53 14.64 6.44
CA GLU A 311 0.69 15.31 5.14
C GLU A 311 -0.56 15.18 4.27
N LEU A 312 -1.06 13.97 4.06
CA LEU A 312 -2.24 13.73 3.22
C LEU A 312 -3.50 14.37 3.79
N GLU A 313 -3.67 14.36 5.11
CA GLU A 313 -4.83 14.97 5.75
C GLU A 313 -4.87 16.48 5.48
N VAL A 314 -3.71 17.15 5.45
CA VAL A 314 -3.60 18.56 5.06
C VAL A 314 -3.88 18.74 3.56
N VAL A 315 -3.21 17.96 2.70
CA VAL A 315 -3.34 18.09 1.23
C VAL A 315 -4.77 17.85 0.76
N LEU A 316 -5.46 16.86 1.34
CA LEU A 316 -6.82 16.47 0.97
C LEU A 316 -7.91 17.19 1.77
N GLY A 317 -7.53 18.09 2.70
CA GLY A 317 -8.47 18.83 3.55
C GLY A 317 -9.29 17.95 4.48
N LEU A 318 -8.73 16.83 4.94
CA LEU A 318 -9.37 15.90 5.87
C LEU A 318 -9.16 16.34 7.33
N ARG A 319 -9.94 15.77 8.24
CA ARG A 319 -9.74 16.01 9.68
C ARG A 319 -8.45 15.34 10.15
N GLY A 320 -7.75 15.98 11.09
CA GLY A 320 -6.58 15.39 11.73
C GLY A 320 -6.90 14.04 12.40
N GLY A 321 -6.12 13.01 12.10
CA GLY A 321 -6.28 11.64 12.58
C GLY A 321 -7.29 10.79 11.80
N TYR A 322 -7.77 11.25 10.64
CA TYR A 322 -8.66 10.49 9.77
C TYR A 322 -8.08 9.11 9.42
N TYR A 323 -6.84 9.04 8.94
CA TYR A 323 -6.26 7.75 8.52
C TYR A 323 -5.97 6.83 9.71
N ARG A 324 -5.55 7.40 10.84
CA ARG A 324 -5.36 6.63 12.08
C ARG A 324 -6.67 5.99 12.53
N GLU A 325 -7.79 6.71 12.46
CA GLU A 325 -9.11 6.17 12.76
C GLU A 325 -9.48 5.02 11.80
N GLN A 326 -9.23 5.17 10.49
CA GLN A 326 -9.45 4.08 9.53
C GLN A 326 -8.68 2.81 9.91
N VAL A 327 -7.39 2.97 10.26
CA VAL A 327 -6.53 1.87 10.70
C VAL A 327 -7.03 1.24 12.01
N TYR A 328 -7.48 2.05 12.97
CA TYR A 328 -8.10 1.53 14.18
C TYR A 328 -9.40 0.78 13.89
N CYS A 329 -10.26 1.26 12.98
CA CYS A 329 -11.47 0.54 12.59
C CYS A 329 -11.16 -0.86 12.03
N ILE A 330 -10.10 -1.00 11.23
CA ILE A 330 -9.64 -2.31 10.73
C ILE A 330 -9.24 -3.22 11.90
N TYR A 331 -8.46 -2.72 12.86
CA TYR A 331 -8.12 -3.48 14.08
C TYR A 331 -9.39 -3.88 14.87
N GLN A 332 -10.33 -2.95 15.05
CA GLN A 332 -11.51 -3.18 15.87
C GLN A 332 -12.44 -4.22 15.24
N HIS A 333 -12.58 -4.21 13.93
CA HIS A 333 -13.42 -5.17 13.21
C HIS A 333 -12.79 -6.57 13.19
N ASP A 334 -11.51 -6.68 12.79
CA ASP A 334 -10.89 -7.97 12.48
C ASP A 334 -9.93 -8.49 13.57
N LYS A 335 -9.73 -7.71 14.64
CA LYS A 335 -8.79 -8.00 15.74
C LYS A 335 -7.36 -8.25 15.27
N ASN A 336 -6.93 -7.59 14.18
CA ASN A 336 -5.58 -7.73 13.66
C ASN A 336 -4.57 -6.93 14.51
N THR A 337 -3.95 -7.61 15.46
CA THR A 337 -3.07 -7.02 16.48
C THR A 337 -1.77 -6.45 15.93
N ASN A 338 -1.32 -6.89 14.75
CA ASN A 338 -0.14 -6.31 14.08
C ASN A 338 -0.31 -4.82 13.83
N ILE A 339 -1.55 -4.36 13.60
CA ILE A 339 -1.87 -2.94 13.46
C ILE A 339 -1.48 -2.17 14.74
N ILE A 340 -1.91 -2.64 15.90
CA ILE A 340 -1.64 -1.95 17.18
C ILE A 340 -0.16 -2.01 17.54
N VAL A 341 0.50 -3.14 17.26
CA VAL A 341 1.95 -3.28 17.44
C VAL A 341 2.69 -2.26 16.57
N MET A 342 2.35 -2.16 15.28
CA MET A 342 2.98 -1.19 14.37
C MET A 342 2.68 0.27 14.74
N MET A 343 1.46 0.58 15.21
CA MET A 343 1.14 1.89 15.78
C MET A 343 2.06 2.23 16.95
N MET A 344 2.27 1.28 17.88
CA MET A 344 3.17 1.49 19.03
C MET A 344 4.64 1.64 18.61
N VAL A 345 5.11 0.87 17.62
CA VAL A 345 6.45 1.01 17.05
C VAL A 345 6.65 2.42 16.49
N ASN A 346 5.70 2.91 15.70
CA ASN A 346 5.75 4.27 15.13
C ASN A 346 5.73 5.35 16.21
N ILE A 347 4.92 5.18 17.28
CA ILE A 347 4.93 6.09 18.44
C ILE A 347 6.30 6.10 19.12
N MET A 348 6.91 4.93 19.34
CA MET A 348 8.23 4.83 19.97
C MET A 348 9.33 5.45 19.13
N GLN A 349 9.29 5.29 17.81
CA GLN A 349 10.22 5.93 16.87
C GLN A 349 10.04 7.44 16.89
N HIS A 350 8.79 7.91 16.77
CA HIS A 350 8.45 9.33 16.82
C HIS A 350 8.92 9.96 18.14
N ALA A 351 8.69 9.30 19.27
CA ALA A 351 9.09 9.79 20.59
C ALA A 351 10.60 10.06 20.74
N ARG A 352 11.46 9.40 19.95
CA ARG A 352 12.93 9.51 20.02
C ARG A 352 13.53 10.72 19.30
N LYS A 353 12.70 11.60 18.72
CA LYS A 353 13.16 12.83 18.06
C LYS A 353 14.07 13.68 18.98
N LYS A 354 15.17 14.20 18.43
CA LYS A 354 16.04 15.17 19.11
C LYS A 354 15.35 16.53 19.11
N LEU A 355 15.33 17.20 20.26
CA LEU A 355 14.59 18.44 20.49
C LEU A 355 15.58 19.52 20.94
N ALA A 356 15.47 20.73 20.37
CA ALA A 356 16.43 21.81 20.60
C ALA A 356 15.96 22.81 21.66
N SER A 357 14.65 22.89 21.94
CA SER A 357 14.06 23.83 22.89
C SER A 357 13.00 23.21 23.79
N TYR A 358 12.68 23.86 24.91
CA TYR A 358 11.61 23.43 25.80
C TYR A 358 10.22 23.51 25.14
N GLU A 359 9.95 24.52 24.32
CA GLU A 359 8.68 24.65 23.59
C GLU A 359 8.50 23.52 22.56
N GLU A 360 9.55 23.24 21.78
CA GLU A 360 9.54 22.12 20.83
C GLU A 360 9.34 20.79 21.57
N ALA A 361 10.02 20.61 22.71
CA ALA A 361 9.87 19.42 23.54
C ALA A 361 8.45 19.27 24.10
N TYR A 362 7.81 20.37 24.51
CA TYR A 362 6.42 20.35 24.96
C TYR A 362 5.46 19.96 23.85
N GLY A 363 5.57 20.58 22.67
CA GLY A 363 4.74 20.23 21.51
C GLY A 363 4.90 18.75 21.14
N HIS A 364 6.15 18.28 21.10
CA HIS A 364 6.49 16.90 20.80
C HIS A 364 5.89 15.89 21.79
N PHE A 365 6.16 16.06 23.09
CA PHE A 365 5.64 15.12 24.09
C PHE A 365 4.13 15.21 24.30
N LYS A 366 3.51 16.36 23.99
CA LYS A 366 2.06 16.50 23.96
C LYS A 366 1.46 15.66 22.85
N GLU A 367 2.06 15.63 21.66
CA GLU A 367 1.58 14.77 20.57
C GLU A 367 1.82 13.29 20.88
N VAL A 368 3.00 12.92 21.39
CA VAL A 368 3.26 11.54 21.83
C VAL A 368 2.24 11.10 22.89
N TYR A 369 1.92 11.94 23.87
CA TYR A 369 0.88 11.67 24.87
C TYR A 369 -0.49 11.40 24.21
N LYS A 370 -0.88 12.23 23.24
CA LYS A 370 -2.13 12.08 22.50
C LYS A 370 -2.17 10.78 21.71
N LEU A 371 -1.09 10.43 21.00
CA LEU A 371 -0.99 9.17 20.25
C LEU A 371 -1.07 7.95 21.15
N VAL A 372 -0.41 7.97 22.32
CA VAL A 372 -0.51 6.87 23.31
C VAL A 372 -1.94 6.76 23.83
N LEU A 373 -2.58 7.88 24.15
CA LEU A 373 -3.97 7.91 24.59
C LEU A 373 -4.91 7.35 23.52
N GLU A 374 -4.70 7.67 22.24
CA GLU A 374 -5.44 7.12 21.10
C GLU A 374 -5.26 5.60 20.99
N VAL A 375 -4.03 5.08 21.08
CA VAL A 375 -3.80 3.62 21.08
C VAL A 375 -4.51 2.96 22.24
N VAL A 376 -4.33 3.46 23.47
CA VAL A 376 -4.96 2.89 24.67
C VAL A 376 -6.48 2.88 24.52
N ARG A 377 -7.07 3.96 24.00
CA ARG A 377 -8.51 4.09 23.73
C ARG A 377 -9.03 3.05 22.75
N ASN A 378 -8.28 2.78 21.68
CA ASN A 378 -8.72 1.91 20.60
C ASN A 378 -8.30 0.45 20.77
N TRP A 379 -7.32 0.15 21.62
CA TRP A 379 -6.82 -1.21 21.88
C TRP A 379 -7.53 -1.86 23.08
N LEU A 380 -7.55 -1.18 24.22
CA LEU A 380 -7.90 -1.78 25.52
C LEU A 380 -9.34 -2.31 25.62
N PRO A 381 -10.37 -1.68 25.01
CA PRO A 381 -11.74 -2.24 25.01
C PRO A 381 -11.86 -3.56 24.24
N TYR A 382 -10.90 -3.83 23.35
CA TYR A 382 -10.85 -5.02 22.52
C TYR A 382 -9.75 -5.97 22.95
N TYR A 383 -9.25 -5.79 24.17
CA TYR A 383 -8.25 -6.65 24.77
C TYR A 383 -8.75 -8.10 24.82
N ASN A 384 -7.95 -9.06 24.36
CA ASN A 384 -8.28 -10.48 24.44
C ASN A 384 -7.21 -11.25 25.20
N ARG A 385 -7.53 -11.87 26.34
CA ARG A 385 -6.55 -12.66 27.14
C ARG A 385 -5.90 -13.81 26.36
N ARG A 386 -6.53 -14.32 25.30
CA ARG A 386 -5.95 -15.36 24.43
C ARG A 386 -4.85 -14.83 23.50
N PHE A 387 -4.70 -13.51 23.39
CA PHE A 387 -3.64 -12.90 22.61
C PHE A 387 -2.33 -12.88 23.39
N ARG A 388 -1.32 -13.62 22.90
CA ARG A 388 -0.02 -13.79 23.56
C ARG A 388 0.79 -12.48 23.63
N ASP A 389 0.60 -11.56 22.69
CA ASP A 389 1.44 -10.34 22.60
C ASP A 389 0.85 -9.11 23.29
N ASN A 390 -0.28 -9.25 24.00
CA ASN A 390 -0.84 -8.17 24.83
C ASN A 390 0.16 -7.70 25.90
N ARG A 391 0.98 -8.62 26.40
CA ARG A 391 2.07 -8.31 27.32
C ARG A 391 3.10 -7.40 26.68
N VAL A 392 3.43 -7.63 25.40
CA VAL A 392 4.38 -6.80 24.62
C VAL A 392 3.89 -5.36 24.53
N LEU A 393 2.58 -5.14 24.36
CA LEU A 393 2.01 -3.79 24.31
C LEU A 393 2.11 -3.05 25.65
N PHE A 394 1.78 -3.73 26.77
CA PHE A 394 1.98 -3.14 28.10
C PHE A 394 3.45 -2.85 28.39
N GLU A 395 4.35 -3.77 28.06
CA GLU A 395 5.79 -3.59 28.21
C GLU A 395 6.30 -2.42 27.34
N SER A 396 5.80 -2.28 26.12
CA SER A 396 6.15 -1.17 25.21
C SER A 396 5.71 0.18 25.77
N ILE A 397 4.49 0.26 26.32
CA ILE A 397 4.00 1.48 27.00
C ILE A 397 4.84 1.76 28.25
N ALA A 398 5.23 0.74 29.02
CA ALA A 398 6.08 0.90 30.19
C ALA A 398 7.50 1.38 29.84
N GLN A 399 8.07 0.91 28.72
CA GLN A 399 9.34 1.41 28.18
C GLN A 399 9.22 2.87 27.75
N LEU A 400 8.15 3.21 27.03
CA LEU A 400 7.89 4.59 26.61
C LEU A 400 7.73 5.52 27.82
N ARG A 401 7.03 5.09 28.87
CA ARG A 401 6.96 5.78 30.17
C ARG A 401 8.36 6.00 30.74
N GLY A 402 9.20 4.96 30.79
CA GLY A 402 10.56 5.07 31.30
C GLY A 402 11.41 6.08 30.52
N TYR A 403 11.17 6.21 29.21
CA TYR A 403 11.84 7.19 28.36
C TYR A 403 11.30 8.62 28.55
N MET A 404 9.98 8.79 28.59
CA MET A 404 9.31 10.10 28.58
C MET A 404 9.30 10.76 29.97
N MET A 405 9.02 10.00 31.04
CA MET A 405 8.75 10.58 32.36
C MET A 405 9.90 11.40 32.92
N PRO A 406 11.18 10.97 32.84
CA PRO A 406 12.30 11.79 33.31
C PRO A 406 12.43 13.11 32.54
N LYS A 407 12.10 13.12 31.25
CA LYS A 407 12.16 14.33 30.41
C LYS A 407 11.01 15.29 30.70
N LEU A 408 9.82 14.74 30.91
CA LEU A 408 8.64 15.50 31.30
C LEU A 408 8.78 16.10 32.71
N GLU A 409 9.51 15.45 33.60
CA GLU A 409 9.83 15.97 34.93
C GLU A 409 10.71 17.23 34.83
N VAL A 410 11.77 17.18 34.03
CA VAL A 410 12.62 18.37 33.75
C VAL A 410 11.82 19.49 33.08
N LEU A 411 10.89 19.14 32.18
CA LEU A 411 10.01 20.13 31.56
C LEU A 411 9.05 20.74 32.57
N ALA A 412 8.53 19.96 33.52
CA ALA A 412 7.56 20.43 34.50
C ALA A 412 8.11 21.57 35.38
N ASP A 413 9.42 21.61 35.60
CA ASP A 413 10.12 22.68 36.32
C ASP A 413 9.98 24.05 35.63
N GLN A 414 9.59 24.08 34.35
CA GLN A 414 9.31 25.31 33.59
C GLN A 414 7.91 25.90 33.86
N GLY A 415 7.08 25.24 34.67
CA GLY A 415 5.80 25.77 35.15
C GLY A 415 4.56 25.46 34.29
N ASP A 416 3.40 25.94 34.75
CA ASP A 416 2.08 25.92 34.10
C ASP A 416 1.77 24.74 33.17
N GLN A 417 1.93 24.95 31.85
CA GLN A 417 1.52 24.00 30.82
C GLN A 417 2.34 22.71 30.83
N TYR A 418 3.61 22.80 31.19
CA TYR A 418 4.53 21.67 31.24
C TYR A 418 4.19 20.75 32.40
N MET A 419 3.92 21.33 33.57
CA MET A 419 3.47 20.59 34.76
C MET A 419 2.14 19.86 34.50
N LYS A 420 1.21 20.51 33.80
CA LYS A 420 -0.06 19.88 33.39
C LYS A 420 0.18 18.65 32.50
N LEU A 421 1.09 18.74 31.52
CA LEU A 421 1.43 17.61 30.65
C LEU A 421 2.09 16.46 31.43
N TYR A 422 2.99 16.77 32.37
CA TYR A 422 3.62 15.79 33.24
C TYR A 422 2.58 15.05 34.09
N VAL A 423 1.68 15.77 34.77
CA VAL A 423 0.62 15.19 35.61
C VAL A 423 -0.31 14.30 34.77
N ASN A 424 -0.72 14.77 33.59
CA ASN A 424 -1.60 14.01 32.70
C ASN A 424 -0.93 12.73 32.19
N SER A 425 0.32 12.81 31.74
CA SER A 425 1.11 11.67 31.28
C SER A 425 1.31 10.66 32.42
N LYS A 426 1.70 11.13 33.61
CA LYS A 426 1.85 10.29 34.81
C LYS A 426 0.54 9.57 35.16
N GLY A 427 -0.59 10.27 35.07
CA GLY A 427 -1.92 9.71 35.30
C GLY A 427 -2.31 8.63 34.29
N LEU A 428 -2.05 8.86 33.00
CA LEU A 428 -2.28 7.90 31.93
C LEU A 428 -1.44 6.63 32.12
N PHE A 429 -0.12 6.77 32.27
CA PHE A 429 0.75 5.61 32.42
C PHE A 429 0.42 4.79 33.66
N ARG A 430 0.21 5.45 34.81
CA ARG A 430 -0.21 4.76 36.05
C ARG A 430 -1.52 4.01 35.86
N THR A 431 -2.46 4.58 35.11
CA THR A 431 -3.72 3.93 34.78
C THR A 431 -3.49 2.67 33.95
N VAL A 432 -2.71 2.77 32.87
CA VAL A 432 -2.39 1.63 32.01
C VAL A 432 -1.67 0.53 32.79
N ASP A 433 -0.75 0.88 33.69
CA ASP A 433 -0.06 -0.09 34.55
C ASP A 433 -1.05 -0.86 35.46
N ILE A 434 -2.00 -0.16 36.09
CA ILE A 434 -3.01 -0.79 36.95
C ILE A 434 -3.86 -1.78 36.15
N ILE A 435 -4.32 -1.36 34.97
CA ILE A 435 -5.10 -2.24 34.08
C ILE A 435 -4.22 -3.40 33.59
N GLY A 436 -2.97 -3.14 33.22
CA GLY A 436 -2.01 -4.14 32.78
C GLY A 436 -1.73 -5.22 33.82
N CYS A 437 -1.52 -4.85 35.09
CA CYS A 437 -1.38 -5.80 36.19
C CYS A 437 -2.64 -6.67 36.34
N TYR A 438 -3.83 -6.06 36.27
CA TYR A 438 -5.09 -6.79 36.35
C TYR A 438 -5.26 -7.79 35.20
N CYS A 439 -4.88 -7.39 33.99
CA CYS A 439 -5.06 -8.21 32.79
C CYS A 439 -4.01 -9.33 32.64
N THR A 440 -2.76 -9.10 33.04
CA THR A 440 -1.63 -10.02 32.81
C THR A 440 -1.30 -10.92 34.00
N THR A 441 -1.65 -10.52 35.23
CA THR A 441 -1.35 -11.28 36.46
C THR A 441 -2.61 -11.52 37.31
N PRO A 442 -3.55 -12.36 36.84
CA PRO A 442 -4.82 -12.61 37.53
C PRO A 442 -4.67 -13.26 38.91
N ASP A 443 -3.56 -13.94 39.19
CA ASP A 443 -3.26 -14.53 40.50
C ASP A 443 -2.80 -13.50 41.55
N SER A 444 -2.49 -12.27 41.11
CA SER A 444 -2.12 -11.14 41.98
C SER A 444 -3.29 -10.23 42.37
N LYS A 445 -4.54 -10.73 42.24
CA LYS A 445 -5.82 -10.06 42.58
C LYS A 445 -5.85 -9.37 43.96
N SER A 446 -4.88 -9.63 44.84
CA SER A 446 -4.70 -8.97 46.13
C SER A 446 -4.24 -7.50 46.06
N LYS A 447 -3.78 -6.97 44.92
CA LYS A 447 -3.26 -5.58 44.83
C LYS A 447 -4.14 -4.55 44.08
N VAL A 448 -5.13 -4.98 43.31
CA VAL A 448 -6.07 -4.05 42.63
C VAL A 448 -7.44 -4.17 43.30
N SER A 449 -7.77 -3.21 44.14
CA SER A 449 -9.05 -3.15 44.88
C SER A 449 -10.23 -3.05 43.90
N SER A 450 -10.99 -4.13 43.74
CA SER A 450 -12.25 -4.28 43.01
C SER A 450 -12.30 -3.88 41.51
N VAL A 451 -13.11 -4.61 40.74
CA VAL A 451 -13.44 -4.32 39.33
C VAL A 451 -13.96 -2.88 39.17
N ASP A 452 -14.73 -2.37 40.15
CA ASP A 452 -15.22 -0.99 40.18
C ASP A 452 -14.13 0.08 40.10
N ARG A 453 -12.95 -0.17 40.69
CA ARG A 453 -11.86 0.81 40.63
C ARG A 453 -11.24 0.83 39.24
N VAL A 454 -11.07 -0.34 38.62
CA VAL A 454 -10.59 -0.47 37.24
C VAL A 454 -11.57 0.19 36.28
N ALA A 455 -12.87 -0.02 36.47
CA ALA A 455 -13.93 0.62 35.69
C ALA A 455 -13.93 2.16 35.85
N LYS A 456 -13.83 2.69 37.07
CA LYS A 456 -13.72 4.14 37.31
C LYS A 456 -12.49 4.74 36.65
N ILE A 457 -11.38 4.01 36.64
CA ILE A 457 -10.13 4.41 36.00
C ILE A 457 -10.28 4.38 34.46
N ALA A 458 -10.97 3.40 33.92
CA ALA A 458 -11.28 3.28 32.51
C ALA A 458 -12.18 4.44 32.01
N VAL A 459 -13.23 4.79 32.76
CA VAL A 459 -14.07 5.97 32.45
C VAL A 459 -13.24 7.26 32.38
N LYS A 460 -12.22 7.41 33.25
CA LYS A 460 -11.31 8.58 33.19
C LYS A 460 -10.47 8.62 31.91
N LEU A 461 -10.21 7.48 31.28
CA LEU A 461 -9.57 7.43 29.97
C LEU A 461 -10.53 7.70 28.83
N GLY A 462 -11.84 7.80 29.08
CA GLY A 462 -12.86 8.07 28.07
C GLY A 462 -13.36 6.81 27.34
N PHE A 463 -13.25 5.65 27.98
CA PHE A 463 -13.91 4.44 27.48
C PHE A 463 -15.42 4.51 27.76
N ASP A 464 -16.24 3.93 26.87
CA ASP A 464 -17.63 3.62 27.21
C ASP A 464 -17.60 2.60 28.35
N SER A 465 -18.13 2.99 29.52
CA SER A 465 -18.16 2.13 30.69
C SER A 465 -18.89 0.84 30.41
N THR A 466 -19.90 0.84 29.54
CA THR A 466 -20.84 -0.27 29.40
C THR A 466 -20.18 -1.45 28.67
N ASP A 467 -19.51 -1.20 27.55
CA ASP A 467 -18.81 -2.23 26.79
C ASP A 467 -17.54 -2.71 27.50
N PHE A 468 -16.80 -1.80 28.15
CA PHE A 468 -15.60 -2.17 28.90
C PHE A 468 -15.94 -2.94 30.18
N LEU A 469 -17.04 -2.60 30.86
CA LEU A 469 -17.54 -3.38 32.00
C LEU A 469 -18.06 -4.75 31.56
N TYR A 470 -18.80 -4.82 30.45
CA TYR A 470 -19.24 -6.08 29.89
C TYR A 470 -18.05 -6.99 29.56
N TRP A 471 -17.02 -6.44 28.90
CA TRP A 471 -15.75 -7.13 28.66
C TRP A 471 -15.04 -7.59 29.94
N LEU A 472 -14.95 -6.73 30.95
CA LEU A 472 -14.41 -7.06 32.28
C LEU A 472 -15.15 -8.20 32.98
N HIS A 473 -16.46 -8.36 32.69
CA HIS A 473 -17.36 -9.32 33.30
C HIS A 473 -17.55 -10.62 32.50
N GLU A 474 -17.47 -10.61 31.17
CA GLU A 474 -17.53 -11.82 30.32
C GLU A 474 -16.33 -12.76 30.55
N ASP A 475 -15.21 -12.22 31.05
CA ASP A 475 -13.95 -12.95 31.31
C ASP A 475 -13.71 -13.23 32.83
N THR A 476 -14.77 -13.18 33.65
CA THR A 476 -14.85 -13.84 34.99
C THR A 476 -15.66 -15.11 34.90
#